data_AF-A0A317S912-F1
#
_entry.id   AF-A0A317S912-F1
#
_cell.length_a   1.000
_cell.length_b   1.000
_cell.length_c   1.000
_cell.angle_alpha   90.00
_cell.angle_beta   90.00
_cell.angle_gamma   90.00
#
_symmetry.space_group_name_H-M   'P 1'
#
loop_
_entity.id
_entity.type
_entity.pdbx_description
1 polymer ?
#
loop_
_entity_poly.entity_id
_entity_poly.type
_entity_poly.pdbx_seq_one_letter_code
_entity_poly.pdbx_strand_id
1 'polypeptide(L)'
;RFARTFNKILFSSWVNVLLVFVPVGIACGFVGINPTIVFVVNALAIVPLAGLLSYATESVAHFLGDTLGALLNVSFGNAVELIILIALVKNEIRIVQASLIGSILANLLLILGMCFLIGGLEYREQVYNSTVTQMSACLLCLAVLSLLLPTAFHASFSSAERADSAVIKVSRGTSVILLLVYVLYLLFQLKSHAYMYQATPQHVIDEESHP
;
A
#
# COMPACT_ATOMS: atom_id res chain seq x y z
N ARG A 1 22.99 1.32 -22.90
CA ARG A 1 22.62 1.80 -21.54
C ARG A 1 21.29 1.19 -21.08
N PHE A 2 20.20 1.34 -21.83
CA PHE A 2 18.87 0.76 -21.51
C PHE A 2 18.88 -0.75 -21.20
N ALA A 3 19.48 -1.58 -22.06
CA ALA A 3 19.54 -3.04 -21.84
C ALA A 3 20.27 -3.48 -20.55
N ARG A 4 21.28 -2.72 -20.10
CA ARG A 4 21.97 -3.01 -18.82
C ARG A 4 21.12 -2.66 -17.62
N THR A 5 20.39 -1.54 -17.67
CA THR A 5 19.44 -1.15 -16.63
C THR A 5 18.27 -2.13 -16.57
N PHE A 6 17.75 -2.52 -17.73
CA PHE A 6 16.67 -3.52 -17.85
C PHE A 6 17.06 -4.88 -17.25
N ASN A 7 18.25 -5.40 -17.56
CA ASN A 7 18.72 -6.65 -16.97
C ASN A 7 18.95 -6.55 -15.45
N LYS A 8 19.47 -5.42 -14.96
CA LYS A 8 19.61 -5.22 -13.50
C LYS A 8 18.27 -5.24 -12.78
N ILE A 9 17.26 -4.60 -13.37
CA ILE A 9 15.89 -4.57 -12.86
C ILE A 9 15.29 -6.00 -12.84
N LEU A 10 15.46 -6.75 -13.93
CA LEU A 10 14.94 -8.11 -14.08
C LEU A 10 15.59 -9.14 -13.14
N PHE A 11 16.85 -8.96 -12.76
CA PHE A 11 17.54 -9.86 -11.84
C PHE A 11 17.73 -9.27 -10.44
N SER A 12 17.05 -8.16 -10.11
CA SER A 12 17.19 -7.49 -8.81
C SER A 12 16.58 -8.31 -7.65
N SER A 13 15.47 -9.02 -7.90
CA SER A 13 14.73 -9.76 -6.87
C SER A 13 14.49 -11.21 -7.26
N TRP A 14 14.58 -12.12 -6.29
CA TRP A 14 14.20 -13.54 -6.44
C TRP A 14 12.74 -13.72 -6.87
N VAL A 15 11.89 -12.75 -6.55
CA VAL A 15 10.48 -12.71 -6.93
C VAL A 15 10.30 -12.61 -8.46
N ASN A 16 11.30 -12.09 -9.19
CA ASN A 16 11.22 -11.92 -10.65
C ASN A 16 11.17 -13.24 -11.43
N VAL A 17 11.46 -14.39 -10.80
CA VAL A 17 11.20 -15.71 -11.39
C VAL A 17 9.72 -15.85 -11.77
N LEU A 18 8.81 -15.22 -11.02
CA LEU A 18 7.37 -15.21 -11.31
C LEU A 18 7.00 -14.42 -12.57
N LEU A 19 7.92 -13.67 -13.20
CA LEU A 19 7.64 -12.94 -14.44
C LEU A 19 7.27 -13.87 -15.60
N VAL A 20 7.63 -15.16 -15.52
CA VAL A 20 7.17 -16.19 -16.47
C VAL A 20 5.63 -16.27 -16.52
N PHE A 21 4.94 -15.95 -15.42
CA PHE A 21 3.48 -15.95 -15.36
C PHE A 21 2.84 -14.79 -16.15
N VAL A 22 3.60 -13.74 -16.51
CA VAL A 22 3.08 -12.62 -17.32
C VAL A 22 2.69 -13.06 -18.74
N PRO A 23 3.60 -13.60 -19.58
CA PRO A 23 3.22 -14.07 -20.91
C PRO A 23 2.24 -15.25 -20.85
N VAL A 24 2.36 -16.12 -19.84
CA VAL A 24 1.42 -17.24 -19.64
C VAL A 24 0.01 -16.71 -19.30
N GLY A 25 -0.11 -15.72 -18.43
CA GLY A 25 -1.39 -15.11 -18.05
C GLY A 25 -2.09 -14.43 -19.22
N ILE A 26 -1.32 -13.73 -20.06
CA ILE A 26 -1.81 -13.12 -21.30
C ILE A 26 -2.30 -14.21 -22.27
N ALA A 27 -1.51 -15.25 -22.50
CA ALA A 27 -1.89 -16.37 -23.38
C ALA A 27 -3.15 -17.10 -22.88
N CYS A 28 -3.23 -17.40 -21.58
CA CYS A 28 -4.39 -18.02 -20.96
C CYS A 28 -5.66 -17.16 -21.12
N GLY A 29 -5.53 -15.82 -21.10
CA GLY A 29 -6.63 -14.90 -21.33
C GLY A 29 -7.19 -14.96 -22.76
N PHE A 30 -6.34 -15.18 -23.77
CA PHE A 30 -6.77 -15.33 -25.16
C PHE A 30 -7.35 -16.70 -25.48
N VAL A 31 -6.81 -17.76 -24.88
CA VAL A 31 -7.21 -19.15 -25.15
C VAL A 31 -8.51 -19.52 -24.42
N GLY A 32 -8.96 -18.73 -23.44
CA GLY A 32 -10.24 -18.94 -22.77
C GLY A 32 -10.27 -20.20 -21.90
N ILE A 33 -9.17 -20.49 -21.20
CA ILE A 33 -9.06 -21.61 -20.25
C ILE A 33 -9.91 -21.33 -19.00
N ASN A 34 -10.07 -22.32 -18.13
CA ASN A 34 -10.76 -22.21 -16.84
C ASN A 34 -10.49 -20.86 -16.13
N PRO A 35 -11.54 -20.07 -15.79
CA PRO A 35 -11.40 -18.74 -15.20
C PRO A 35 -10.59 -18.71 -13.90
N THR A 36 -10.65 -19.77 -13.09
CA THR A 36 -9.85 -19.87 -11.86
C THR A 36 -8.36 -19.95 -12.16
N ILE A 37 -7.97 -20.67 -13.21
CA ILE A 37 -6.57 -20.76 -13.63
C ILE A 37 -6.09 -19.40 -14.16
N VAL A 38 -6.91 -18.74 -15.00
CA VAL A 38 -6.61 -17.40 -15.50
C VAL A 38 -6.42 -16.42 -14.34
N PHE A 39 -7.30 -16.47 -13.34
CA PHE A 39 -7.20 -15.65 -12.13
C PHE A 39 -5.91 -15.91 -11.35
N VAL A 40 -5.61 -17.17 -11.01
CA VAL A 40 -4.42 -17.53 -10.20
C VAL A 40 -3.13 -17.15 -10.94
N VAL A 41 -3.03 -17.45 -12.23
CA VAL A 41 -1.84 -17.12 -13.03
C VAL A 41 -1.61 -15.60 -13.09
N ASN A 42 -2.66 -14.81 -13.35
CA ASN A 42 -2.53 -13.36 -13.39
C ASN A 42 -2.28 -12.76 -12.00
N ALA A 43 -2.84 -13.33 -10.93
CA ALA A 43 -2.54 -12.92 -9.56
C ALA A 43 -1.05 -13.12 -9.22
N LEU A 44 -0.47 -14.27 -9.59
CA LEU A 44 0.97 -14.53 -9.42
C LEU A 44 1.84 -13.61 -10.29
N ALA A 45 1.37 -13.26 -11.49
CA ALA A 45 2.07 -12.34 -12.40
C ALA A 45 2.13 -10.90 -11.85
N ILE A 46 1.12 -10.46 -11.08
CA ILE A 46 1.09 -9.12 -10.48
C ILE A 46 2.18 -8.95 -9.42
N VAL A 47 2.52 -10.00 -8.66
CA VAL A 47 3.51 -9.93 -7.56
C VAL A 47 4.87 -9.36 -8.01
N PRO A 48 5.57 -9.91 -9.03
CA PRO A 48 6.83 -9.33 -9.50
C PRO A 48 6.62 -7.98 -10.19
N LEU A 49 5.51 -7.77 -10.91
CA LEU A 49 5.22 -6.50 -11.58
C LEU A 49 5.09 -5.34 -10.58
N ALA A 50 4.49 -5.59 -9.42
CA ALA A 50 4.41 -4.65 -8.32
C ALA A 50 5.81 -4.24 -7.83
N GLY A 51 6.69 -5.22 -7.61
CA GLY A 51 8.08 -4.98 -7.20
C GLY A 51 8.87 -4.19 -8.24
N LEU A 52 8.71 -4.53 -9.53
CA LEU A 52 9.34 -3.79 -10.63
C LEU A 52 8.86 -2.34 -10.72
N LEU A 53 7.56 -2.11 -10.55
CA LEU A 53 6.98 -0.77 -10.56
C LEU A 53 7.48 0.06 -9.37
N SER A 54 7.57 -0.53 -8.17
CA SER A 54 8.12 0.12 -6.98
C SER A 54 9.59 0.52 -7.20
N TYR A 55 10.43 -0.40 -7.69
CA TYR A 55 11.83 -0.12 -7.99
C TYR A 55 11.99 0.98 -9.05
N ALA A 56 11.17 0.94 -10.11
CA ALA A 56 11.18 1.98 -11.14
C ALA A 56 10.75 3.34 -10.57
N THR A 57 9.74 3.36 -9.71
CA THR A 57 9.23 4.56 -9.03
C THR A 57 10.29 5.17 -8.15
N GLU A 58 10.96 4.38 -7.32
CA GLU A 58 12.07 4.83 -6.46
C GLU A 58 13.25 5.37 -7.28
N SER A 59 13.61 4.65 -8.36
CA SER A 59 14.67 5.08 -9.27
C SER A 59 14.39 6.44 -9.89
N VAL A 60 13.13 6.71 -10.27
CA VAL A 60 12.70 8.00 -10.83
C VAL A 60 12.61 9.06 -9.74
N ALA A 61 12.08 8.73 -8.56
CA ALA A 61 11.95 9.63 -7.42
C ALA A 61 13.30 10.22 -6.99
N HIS A 62 14.37 9.41 -7.02
CA HIS A 62 15.73 9.85 -6.71
C HIS A 62 16.23 10.98 -7.64
N PHE A 63 15.71 11.11 -8.86
CA PHE A 63 16.11 12.19 -9.79
C PHE A 63 15.21 13.43 -9.73
N LEU A 64 14.04 13.34 -9.07
CA LEU A 64 13.02 14.40 -9.05
C LEU A 64 13.11 15.33 -7.81
N GLY A 65 13.99 15.02 -6.86
CA GLY A 65 14.13 15.73 -5.58
C GLY A 65 13.06 15.34 -4.56
N ASP A 66 13.26 15.70 -3.30
CA ASP A 66 12.53 15.13 -2.15
C ASP A 66 11.00 15.26 -2.26
N THR A 67 10.48 16.44 -2.62
CA THR A 67 9.02 16.69 -2.66
C THR A 67 8.34 15.95 -3.81
N LEU A 68 8.89 16.01 -5.03
CA LEU A 68 8.31 15.34 -6.19
C LEU A 68 8.53 13.83 -6.13
N GLY A 69 9.68 13.39 -5.63
CA GLY A 69 9.97 11.98 -5.38
C GLY A 69 9.01 11.38 -4.35
N ALA A 70 8.70 12.10 -3.27
CA ALA A 70 7.74 11.64 -2.29
C ALA A 70 6.31 11.56 -2.85
N LEU A 71 5.86 12.54 -3.63
CA LEU A 71 4.54 12.48 -4.30
C LEU A 71 4.44 11.32 -5.30
N LEU A 72 5.53 11.05 -6.02
CA LEU A 72 5.63 9.94 -6.97
C LEU A 72 5.57 8.60 -6.22
N ASN A 73 6.29 8.46 -5.10
CA ASN A 73 6.25 7.26 -4.27
C ASN A 73 4.87 7.03 -3.64
N VAL A 74 4.23 8.09 -3.14
CA VAL A 74 2.87 8.04 -2.59
C VAL A 74 1.86 7.54 -3.64
N SER A 75 1.98 8.03 -4.87
CA SER A 75 1.02 7.74 -5.94
C SER A 75 1.28 6.38 -6.59
N PHE A 76 2.49 6.17 -7.10
CA PHE A 76 2.85 4.95 -7.83
C PHE A 76 3.24 3.78 -6.92
N GLY A 77 3.63 4.04 -5.67
CA GLY A 77 3.86 3.00 -4.67
C GLY A 77 2.59 2.23 -4.28
N ASN A 78 1.42 2.85 -4.44
CA ASN A 78 0.11 2.22 -4.26
C ASN A 78 -0.62 1.97 -5.60
N ALA A 79 0.12 1.96 -6.72
CA ALA A 79 -0.49 1.86 -8.05
C ALA A 79 -1.23 0.53 -8.25
N VAL A 80 -0.75 -0.57 -7.66
CA VAL A 80 -1.39 -1.88 -7.81
C VAL A 80 -2.79 -1.86 -7.20
N GLU A 81 -2.91 -1.30 -6.00
CA GLU A 81 -4.16 -1.09 -5.28
C GLU A 81 -5.10 -0.16 -6.07
N LEU A 82 -4.56 0.93 -6.64
CA LEU A 82 -5.33 1.85 -7.48
C LEU A 82 -5.81 1.19 -8.79
N ILE A 83 -5.01 0.31 -9.41
CA ILE A 83 -5.40 -0.42 -10.62
C ILE A 83 -6.53 -1.40 -10.30
N ILE A 84 -6.52 -2.04 -9.12
CA ILE A 84 -7.60 -2.93 -8.68
C ILE A 84 -8.94 -2.18 -8.56
N LEU A 85 -8.94 -0.85 -8.37
CA LEU A 85 -10.17 -0.03 -8.42
C LEU A 85 -10.87 -0.06 -9.78
N ILE A 86 -10.24 -0.56 -10.86
CA ILE A 86 -10.95 -0.80 -12.12
C ILE A 86 -12.12 -1.79 -11.96
N ALA A 87 -12.08 -2.64 -10.93
CA ALA A 87 -13.20 -3.49 -10.55
C ALA A 87 -14.47 -2.68 -10.22
N LEU A 88 -14.31 -1.43 -9.76
CA LEU A 88 -15.43 -0.51 -9.52
C LEU A 88 -16.18 -0.15 -10.80
N VAL A 89 -15.48 -0.07 -11.94
CA VAL A 89 -16.11 0.14 -13.26
C VAL A 89 -17.02 -1.03 -13.64
N LYS A 90 -16.70 -2.23 -13.17
CA LYS A 90 -17.53 -3.44 -13.30
C LYS A 90 -18.57 -3.59 -12.20
N ASN A 91 -18.77 -2.56 -11.37
CA ASN A 91 -19.67 -2.54 -10.23
C ASN A 91 -19.33 -3.57 -9.11
N GLU A 92 -18.08 -4.01 -9.04
CA GLU A 92 -17.59 -4.96 -8.04
C GLU A 92 -17.19 -4.27 -6.72
N ILE A 93 -18.15 -3.55 -6.11
CA ILE A 93 -17.94 -2.73 -4.91
C ILE A 93 -17.41 -3.57 -3.75
N ARG A 94 -17.93 -4.80 -3.58
CA ARG A 94 -17.52 -5.70 -2.50
C ARG A 94 -16.06 -6.14 -2.64
N ILE A 95 -15.59 -6.39 -3.86
CA ILE A 95 -14.20 -6.76 -4.12
C ILE A 95 -13.28 -5.58 -3.78
N VAL A 96 -13.67 -4.36 -4.19
CA VAL A 96 -12.90 -3.14 -3.87
C VAL A 96 -12.81 -2.93 -2.36
N GLN A 97 -13.94 -2.98 -1.65
CA GLN A 97 -13.99 -2.84 -0.19
C GLN A 97 -13.12 -3.89 0.52
N ALA A 98 -13.24 -5.15 0.13
CA ALA A 98 -12.45 -6.24 0.69
C ALA A 98 -10.94 -6.05 0.42
N SER A 99 -10.56 -5.58 -0.77
CA SER A 99 -9.16 -5.32 -1.12
C SER A 99 -8.54 -4.18 -0.30
N LEU A 100 -9.29 -3.09 -0.07
CA LEU A 100 -8.81 -1.95 0.71
C LEU A 100 -8.61 -2.32 2.19
N ILE A 101 -9.59 -3.00 2.79
CA ILE A 101 -9.48 -3.48 4.17
C ILE A 101 -8.35 -4.53 4.27
N GLY A 102 -8.27 -5.44 3.30
CA GLY A 102 -7.22 -6.45 3.23
C GLY A 102 -5.82 -5.86 3.14
N SER A 103 -5.62 -4.81 2.34
CA SER A 103 -4.34 -4.09 2.24
C SER A 103 -3.93 -3.45 3.57
N ILE A 104 -4.86 -2.79 4.27
CA ILE A 104 -4.62 -2.24 5.60
C ILE A 104 -4.21 -3.35 6.57
N LEU A 105 -4.99 -4.44 6.66
CA LEU A 105 -4.69 -5.55 7.56
C LEU A 105 -3.35 -6.24 7.22
N ALA A 106 -3.04 -6.41 5.93
CA ALA A 106 -1.77 -6.98 5.49
C ALA A 106 -0.58 -6.12 5.92
N ASN A 107 -0.66 -4.79 5.78
CA ASN A 107 0.41 -3.90 6.23
C ASN A 107 0.58 -3.91 7.75
N LEU A 108 -0.52 -3.89 8.51
CA LEU A 108 -0.48 -3.74 9.97
C LEU A 108 -0.20 -5.03 10.74
N LEU A 109 -0.65 -6.17 10.23
CA LEU A 109 -0.53 -7.44 10.93
C LEU A 109 0.51 -8.33 10.25
N LEU A 110 0.36 -8.55 8.94
CA LEU A 110 1.20 -9.51 8.23
C LEU A 110 2.61 -8.97 8.04
N ILE A 111 2.77 -7.83 7.37
CA ILE A 111 4.09 -7.25 7.06
C ILE A 111 4.78 -6.82 8.35
N LEU A 112 4.11 -6.02 9.19
CA LEU A 112 4.67 -5.60 10.47
C LEU A 112 5.04 -6.80 11.37
N GLY A 113 4.18 -7.81 11.47
CA GLY A 113 4.45 -9.01 12.25
C GLY A 113 5.63 -9.82 11.71
N MET A 114 5.77 -9.91 10.38
CA MET A 114 6.93 -10.53 9.75
C MET A 114 8.23 -9.73 9.99
N CYS A 115 8.17 -8.39 9.96
CA CYS A 115 9.32 -7.54 10.28
C CYS A 115 9.78 -7.74 11.73
N PHE A 116 8.85 -7.81 12.70
CA PHE A 116 9.18 -8.10 14.09
C PHE A 116 9.71 -9.51 14.28
N LEU A 117 9.10 -10.51 13.64
CA LEU A 117 9.54 -11.89 13.73
C LEU A 117 10.96 -12.03 13.17
N ILE A 118 11.18 -11.64 11.91
CA ILE A 118 12.46 -11.84 11.23
C ILE A 118 13.56 -10.99 11.86
N GLY A 119 13.32 -9.70 12.08
CA GLY A 119 14.33 -8.86 12.70
C GLY A 119 14.56 -9.21 14.18
N GLY A 120 13.56 -9.75 14.88
CA GLY A 120 13.72 -10.24 16.26
C GLY A 120 14.49 -11.56 16.38
N LEU A 121 14.72 -12.28 15.27
CA LEU A 121 15.62 -13.43 15.24
C LEU A 121 17.10 -13.01 15.29
N GLU A 122 17.43 -11.81 14.81
CA GLU A 122 18.79 -11.30 14.72
C GLU A 122 19.10 -10.27 15.81
N TYR A 123 18.14 -9.40 16.14
CA TYR A 123 18.32 -8.29 17.09
C TYR A 123 17.45 -8.46 18.33
N ARG A 124 18.03 -8.18 19.51
CA ARG A 124 17.30 -8.23 20.79
C ARG A 124 16.29 -7.09 20.93
N GLU A 125 16.66 -5.91 20.43
CA GLU A 125 15.82 -4.71 20.39
C GLU A 125 15.95 -4.08 19.00
N GLN A 126 14.84 -3.57 18.46
CA GLN A 126 14.83 -2.86 17.18
C GLN A 126 14.66 -1.38 17.45
N VAL A 127 15.63 -0.57 17.02
CA VAL A 127 15.59 0.88 17.16
C VAL A 127 14.60 1.46 16.14
N TYR A 128 13.66 2.28 16.60
CA TYR A 128 12.73 3.00 15.75
C TYR A 128 12.43 4.39 16.29
N ASN A 129 12.04 5.31 15.40
CA ASN A 129 11.62 6.64 15.81
C ASN A 129 10.22 6.58 16.43
N SER A 130 10.16 6.60 17.76
CA SER A 130 8.92 6.48 18.54
C SER A 130 7.94 7.62 18.24
N THR A 131 8.41 8.85 18.11
CA THR A 131 7.57 10.04 17.86
C THR A 131 6.87 9.94 16.50
N VAL A 132 7.59 9.64 15.42
CA VAL A 132 7.00 9.52 14.08
C VAL A 132 6.07 8.32 14.00
N THR A 133 6.49 7.18 14.57
CA THR A 133 5.68 5.96 14.61
C THR A 133 4.36 6.17 15.35
N GLN A 134 4.40 6.87 16.50
CA GLN A 134 3.21 7.18 17.28
C GLN A 134 2.26 8.13 16.53
N MET A 135 2.80 9.15 15.86
CA MET A 135 1.99 10.05 15.02
C MET A 135 1.31 9.30 13.86
N SER A 136 2.05 8.45 13.16
CA SER A 136 1.51 7.60 12.09
C SER A 136 0.47 6.61 12.61
N ALA A 137 0.68 6.02 13.79
CA ALA A 137 -0.30 5.13 14.42
C ALA A 137 -1.61 5.86 14.78
N CYS A 138 -1.53 7.08 15.29
CA CYS A 138 -2.71 7.91 15.57
C CYS A 138 -3.49 8.26 14.28
N LEU A 139 -2.80 8.66 13.21
CA LEU A 139 -3.42 8.97 11.92
C LEU A 139 -4.08 7.75 11.29
N LEU A 140 -3.41 6.59 11.36
CA LEU A 140 -3.95 5.33 10.91
C LEU A 140 -5.19 4.92 11.72
N CYS A 141 -5.15 5.04 13.05
CA CYS A 141 -6.30 4.76 13.90
C CYS A 141 -7.50 5.66 13.53
N LEU A 142 -7.26 6.96 13.33
CA LEU A 142 -8.29 7.89 12.86
C LEU A 142 -8.86 7.47 11.50
N ALA A 143 -8.02 7.05 10.55
CA ALA A 143 -8.44 6.60 9.23
C ALA A 143 -9.29 5.32 9.30
N VAL A 144 -8.85 4.32 10.06
CA VAL A 144 -9.56 3.04 10.24
C VAL A 144 -10.90 3.25 10.95
N LEU A 145 -10.93 4.02 12.04
CA LEU A 145 -12.19 4.33 12.75
C LEU A 145 -13.16 5.10 11.86
N SER A 146 -12.66 6.03 11.06
CA SER A 146 -13.47 6.77 10.09
C SER A 146 -14.04 5.86 9.01
N LEU A 147 -13.26 4.89 8.52
CA LEU A 147 -13.71 3.89 7.54
C LEU A 147 -14.76 2.92 8.12
N LEU A 148 -14.67 2.62 9.43
CA LEU A 148 -15.63 1.76 10.13
C LEU A 148 -16.93 2.48 10.49
N LEU A 149 -16.92 3.82 10.59
CA LEU A 149 -18.06 4.64 10.96
C LEU A 149 -19.34 4.35 10.14
N PRO A 150 -19.31 4.27 8.79
CA PRO A 150 -20.51 3.99 8.02
C PRO A 150 -21.06 2.58 8.27
N THR A 151 -20.19 1.60 8.55
CA THR A 151 -20.59 0.22 8.85
C THR A 151 -21.27 0.13 10.22
N ALA A 152 -20.70 0.78 11.23
CA ALA A 152 -21.32 0.88 12.56
C ALA A 152 -22.65 1.65 12.52
N PHE A 153 -22.70 2.70 11.71
CA PHE A 153 -23.91 3.48 11.49
C PHE A 153 -25.00 2.65 10.81
N HIS A 154 -24.68 1.88 9.76
CA HIS A 154 -25.61 0.94 9.10
C HIS A 154 -26.20 -0.05 10.11
N ALA A 155 -25.36 -0.64 10.97
CA ALA A 155 -25.78 -1.61 11.99
C ALA A 155 -26.72 -1.02 13.06
N SER A 156 -26.79 0.31 13.20
CA SER A 156 -27.63 0.99 14.19
C SER A 156 -29.07 1.24 13.73
N PHE A 157 -29.38 1.01 12.44
CA PHE A 157 -30.74 1.19 11.90
C PHE A 157 -31.54 -0.11 11.86
N SER A 158 -32.82 -0.02 12.19
CA SER A 158 -33.78 -1.13 12.07
C SER A 158 -34.42 -1.27 10.69
N SER A 159 -34.29 -0.27 9.81
CA SER A 159 -34.86 -0.26 8.46
C SER A 159 -33.77 -0.13 7.40
N ALA A 160 -33.68 -1.12 6.50
CA ALA A 160 -32.59 -1.26 5.54
C ALA A 160 -32.54 -0.13 4.50
N GLU A 161 -33.69 0.30 3.93
CA GLU A 161 -33.66 1.31 2.85
C GLU A 161 -33.22 2.71 3.35
N ARG A 162 -33.60 3.05 4.59
CA ARG A 162 -33.16 4.31 5.23
C ARG A 162 -31.69 4.24 5.65
N ALA A 163 -31.24 3.06 6.10
CA ALA A 163 -29.84 2.81 6.45
C ALA A 163 -28.93 3.04 5.24
N ASP A 164 -29.20 2.39 4.10
CA ASP A 164 -28.36 2.50 2.89
C ASP A 164 -28.22 3.94 2.39
N SER A 165 -29.34 4.66 2.31
CA SER A 165 -29.35 6.05 1.85
C SER A 165 -28.56 6.99 2.77
N ALA A 166 -28.61 6.74 4.08
CA ALA A 166 -27.88 7.54 5.06
C ALA A 166 -26.40 7.17 5.10
N VAL A 167 -26.07 5.88 5.00
CA VAL A 167 -24.70 5.33 4.99
C VAL A 167 -23.91 5.85 3.80
N ILE A 168 -24.52 5.96 2.61
CA ILE A 168 -23.85 6.54 1.43
C ILE A 168 -23.50 8.01 1.67
N LYS A 169 -24.42 8.80 2.26
CA LYS A 169 -24.17 10.22 2.56
C LYS A 169 -23.04 10.39 3.58
N VAL A 170 -23.06 9.60 4.65
CA VAL A 170 -22.01 9.58 5.67
C VAL A 170 -20.68 9.16 5.05
N SER A 171 -20.65 8.07 4.28
CA SER A 171 -19.42 7.57 3.62
C SER A 171 -18.79 8.61 2.70
N ARG A 172 -19.59 9.36 1.93
CA ARG A 172 -19.11 10.45 1.07
C ARG A 172 -18.54 11.60 1.89
N GLY A 173 -19.24 12.03 2.95
CA GLY A 173 -18.76 13.07 3.85
C GLY A 173 -17.43 12.68 4.51
N THR A 174 -17.36 11.46 5.06
CA THR A 174 -16.15 10.91 5.66
C THR A 174 -14.99 10.83 4.67
N SER A 175 -15.24 10.42 3.42
CA SER A 175 -14.20 10.35 2.38
C SER A 175 -13.60 11.72 2.06
N VAL A 176 -14.42 12.77 1.98
CA VAL A 176 -13.94 14.15 1.75
C VAL A 176 -13.10 14.64 2.92
N ILE A 177 -13.53 14.40 4.16
CA ILE A 177 -12.78 14.76 5.36
C ILE A 177 -11.45 14.02 5.41
N LEU A 178 -11.44 12.71 5.15
CA LEU A 178 -10.22 11.90 5.12
C LEU A 178 -9.25 12.37 4.03
N LEU A 179 -9.75 12.74 2.86
CA LEU A 179 -8.91 13.29 1.79
C LEU A 179 -8.28 14.63 2.21
N LEU A 180 -9.04 15.50 2.88
CA LEU A 180 -8.52 16.76 3.41
C LEU A 180 -7.43 16.51 4.47
N VAL A 181 -7.69 15.63 5.43
CA VAL A 181 -6.73 15.24 6.46
C VAL A 181 -5.46 14.64 5.83
N TYR A 182 -5.61 13.83 4.78
CA TYR A 182 -4.49 13.26 4.05
C TYR A 182 -3.64 14.32 3.33
N VAL A 183 -4.27 15.30 2.68
CA VAL A 183 -3.54 16.43 2.06
C VAL A 183 -2.81 17.26 3.12
N LEU A 184 -3.44 17.55 4.25
CA LEU A 184 -2.80 18.24 5.37
C LEU A 184 -1.63 17.42 5.94
N TYR A 185 -1.77 16.10 6.03
CA TYR A 185 -0.71 15.19 6.42
C TYR A 185 0.47 15.24 5.44
N LEU A 186 0.22 15.21 4.12
CA LEU A 186 1.28 15.34 3.13
C LEU A 186 1.99 16.70 3.23
N LEU A 187 1.26 17.80 3.45
CA LEU A 187 1.88 19.11 3.68
C LEU A 187 2.71 19.11 4.98
N PHE A 188 2.24 18.44 6.02
CA PHE A 188 2.98 18.29 7.26
C PHE A 188 4.29 17.51 7.05
N GLN A 189 4.20 16.37 6.38
CA GLN A 189 5.32 15.48 6.10
C GLN A 189 6.35 16.10 5.15
N LEU A 190 5.91 16.81 4.10
CA LEU A 190 6.80 17.30 3.04
C LEU A 190 7.34 18.71 3.28
N LYS A 191 6.69 19.51 4.13
CA LYS A 191 7.06 20.91 4.35
C LYS A 191 7.34 21.23 5.81
N SER A 192 6.35 21.11 6.70
CA SER A 192 6.51 21.68 8.05
C SER A 192 7.40 20.83 8.96
N HIS A 193 7.33 19.51 8.86
CA HIS A 193 8.05 18.58 9.73
C HIS A 193 8.87 17.56 8.94
N ALA A 194 9.32 17.92 7.74
CA ALA A 194 10.13 17.06 6.88
C ALA A 194 11.39 16.52 7.59
N TYR A 195 11.98 17.30 8.50
CA TYR A 195 13.15 16.90 9.30
C TYR A 195 12.88 15.69 10.20
N MET A 196 11.64 15.46 10.64
CA MET A 196 11.28 14.30 11.47
C MET A 196 11.19 13.00 10.65
N TYR A 197 10.92 13.10 9.35
CA TYR A 197 10.72 11.97 8.45
C TYR A 197 11.98 11.58 7.67
N GLN A 198 13.13 12.18 7.98
CA GLN A 198 14.42 11.74 7.45
C GLN A 198 14.80 10.40 8.08
N ALA A 199 15.36 9.49 7.29
CA ALA A 199 15.78 8.18 7.77
C ALA A 199 16.83 8.33 8.88
N THR A 200 16.67 7.58 9.97
CA THR A 200 17.70 7.49 11.02
C THR A 200 18.98 6.97 10.36
N PRO A 201 20.12 7.67 10.49
CA PRO A 201 21.37 7.23 9.88
C PRO A 201 21.77 5.83 10.37
N GLN A 202 22.21 4.95 9.46
CA GLN A 202 22.54 3.56 9.79
C GLN A 202 23.54 3.44 10.94
N HIS A 203 24.53 4.34 11.03
CA HIS A 203 25.51 4.32 12.12
C HIS A 203 24.88 4.50 13.51
N VAL A 204 23.79 5.26 13.64
CA VAL A 204 23.06 5.43 14.92
C VAL A 204 22.33 4.15 15.28
N ILE A 205 21.75 3.48 14.28
CA ILE A 205 21.07 2.18 14.46
C ILE A 205 22.09 1.13 14.91
N ASP A 206 23.24 1.07 14.24
CA ASP A 206 24.30 0.11 14.56
C ASP A 206 24.89 0.38 15.97
N GLU A 207 25.05 1.65 16.37
CA GLU A 207 25.52 2.03 17.71
C GLU A 207 24.52 1.71 18.83
N GLU A 208 23.21 1.88 18.60
CA GLU A 208 22.17 1.59 19.61
C GLU A 208 21.70 0.12 19.61
N SER A 209 21.92 -0.63 18.53
CA SER A 209 21.48 -2.04 18.40
C SER A 209 22.50 -3.06 18.92
N HIS A 210 23.75 -2.63 19.16
CA HIS A 210 24.76 -3.43 19.84
C HIS A 210 24.89 -2.99 21.31
N PRO A 211 24.82 -3.91 22.29
CA PRO A 211 25.01 -3.58 23.70
C PRO A 211 26.46 -3.22 24.05
#